data_AF-A0AAW9KVF5-F1
#
_entry.id   AF-A0AAW9KVF5-F1
#
_cell.length_a   1.000
_cell.length_b   1.000
_cell.length_c   1.000
_cell.angle_alpha   90.00
_cell.angle_beta   90.00
_cell.angle_gamma   90.00
#
_symmetry.space_group_name_H-M   'P 1'
#
loop_
_entity.id
_entity.type
_entity.pdbx_description
1 polymer ?
#
loop_
_entity_poly.entity_id
_entity_poly.type
_entity_poly.pdbx_seq_one_letter_code
_entity_poly.pdbx_strand_id
1 'polypeptide(L)'
;MTRPTDSFEAMTRRMDKADKKRRILYAGLLSAAGLVFAVVQLPHLVADSMEGMGLVALLTGAILPLLLGLVIAGFGYGLWRSDLPAAQLRRVNIWFLFGIGGMAVVSGALIIYELLEGARLSHIEYLFLDFVTAGGIAGILVGWYDANNQRHTKQLQIFQQAVEHGGHCFYLTSLMALLST
;
A
#
# COMPACT_ATOMS: atom_id res chain seq x y z
N MET A 1 10.44 -44.26 -8.27
CA MET A 1 10.96 -43.49 -7.12
C MET A 1 11.55 -42.19 -7.67
N THR A 2 10.87 -41.06 -7.49
CA THR A 2 11.41 -39.72 -7.82
C THR A 2 12.50 -39.37 -6.80
N ARG A 3 13.60 -38.74 -7.23
CA ARG A 3 14.63 -38.31 -6.27
C ARG A 3 14.06 -37.22 -5.37
N PRO A 4 14.43 -37.16 -4.08
CA PRO A 4 13.97 -36.12 -3.15
C PRO A 4 14.19 -34.68 -3.67
N THR A 5 15.21 -34.50 -4.50
CA THR A 5 15.55 -33.22 -5.17
C THR A 5 14.48 -32.75 -6.14
N ASP A 6 13.83 -33.67 -6.87
CA ASP A 6 12.85 -33.34 -7.91
C ASP A 6 11.56 -32.77 -7.29
N SER A 7 11.17 -33.29 -6.11
CA SER A 7 10.03 -32.76 -5.36
C SER A 7 10.29 -31.38 -4.78
N PHE A 8 11.53 -31.11 -4.33
CA PHE A 8 11.89 -29.82 -3.77
C PHE A 8 11.93 -28.73 -4.86
N GLU A 9 12.57 -29.00 -6.00
CA GLU A 9 12.60 -28.08 -7.15
C GLU A 9 11.20 -27.79 -7.71
N ALA A 10 10.34 -28.81 -7.80
CA ALA A 10 8.96 -28.62 -8.23
C ALA A 10 8.18 -27.72 -7.25
N MET A 11 8.43 -27.85 -5.95
CA MET A 11 7.80 -27.02 -4.92
C MET A 11 8.28 -25.57 -4.98
N THR A 12 9.60 -25.32 -5.03
CA THR A 12 10.16 -23.96 -5.09
C THR A 12 9.69 -23.22 -6.35
N ARG A 13 9.69 -23.89 -7.50
CA ARG A 13 9.20 -23.31 -8.76
C ARG A 13 7.70 -22.97 -8.72
N ARG A 14 6.89 -23.75 -7.99
CA ARG A 14 5.46 -23.43 -7.78
C ARG A 14 5.28 -22.21 -6.87
N MET A 15 6.05 -22.12 -5.80
CA MET A 15 6.02 -20.99 -4.87
C MET A 15 6.43 -19.69 -5.55
N ASP A 16 7.51 -19.70 -6.34
CA ASP A 16 7.98 -18.54 -7.11
C ASP A 16 6.93 -18.04 -8.11
N LYS A 17 6.32 -18.95 -8.88
CA LYS A 17 5.22 -18.60 -9.81
C LYS A 17 4.02 -17.99 -9.09
N ALA A 18 3.64 -18.51 -7.92
CA ALA A 18 2.52 -18.00 -7.15
C ALA A 18 2.81 -16.60 -6.59
N ASP A 19 4.03 -16.36 -6.09
CA ASP A 19 4.44 -15.05 -5.58
C ASP A 19 4.49 -14.00 -6.71
N LYS A 20 5.05 -14.36 -7.87
CA LYS A 20 5.06 -13.51 -9.06
C LYS A 20 3.65 -13.13 -9.52
N LYS A 21 2.72 -14.08 -9.57
CA LYS A 21 1.30 -13.81 -9.91
C LYS A 21 0.67 -12.84 -8.91
N ARG A 22 0.86 -13.07 -7.60
CA ARG A 22 0.33 -12.20 -6.54
C ARG A 22 0.89 -10.78 -6.63
N ARG A 23 2.19 -10.65 -6.91
CA ARG A 23 2.84 -9.34 -7.11
C ARG A 23 2.22 -8.57 -8.28
N ILE A 24 2.02 -9.23 -9.42
CA ILE A 24 1.36 -8.60 -10.58
C ILE A 24 -0.06 -8.15 -10.22
N LEU A 25 -0.82 -8.98 -9.51
CA LEU A 25 -2.19 -8.63 -9.09
C LEU A 25 -2.21 -7.41 -8.16
N TYR A 26 -1.38 -7.38 -7.11
CA TYR A 26 -1.38 -6.30 -6.12
C TYR A 26 -0.82 -4.98 -6.66
N ALA A 27 0.23 -5.03 -7.48
CA ALA A 27 0.77 -3.84 -8.13
C ALA A 27 -0.20 -3.32 -9.21
N GLY A 28 -0.77 -4.24 -10.00
CA GLY A 28 -1.78 -3.92 -11.00
C GLY A 28 -3.03 -3.29 -10.40
N LEU A 29 -3.48 -3.74 -9.22
CA LEU A 29 -4.65 -3.17 -8.55
C LEU A 29 -4.42 -1.71 -8.16
N LEU A 30 -3.28 -1.38 -7.54
CA LEU A 30 -2.92 0.00 -7.20
C LEU A 30 -2.78 0.86 -8.46
N SER A 31 -2.09 0.35 -9.48
CA SER A 31 -1.93 1.07 -10.75
C SER A 31 -3.26 1.34 -11.43
N ALA A 32 -4.14 0.34 -11.51
CA ALA A 32 -5.46 0.47 -12.10
C ALA A 32 -6.33 1.46 -11.31
N ALA A 33 -6.34 1.38 -9.98
CA ALA A 33 -7.12 2.29 -9.14
C ALA A 33 -6.67 3.74 -9.30
N GLY A 34 -5.36 4.00 -9.28
CA GLY A 34 -4.82 5.34 -9.51
C GLY A 34 -5.15 5.89 -10.90
N LEU A 35 -5.11 5.05 -11.93
CA LEU A 35 -5.53 5.43 -13.29
C LEU A 35 -7.03 5.73 -13.36
N VAL A 36 -7.87 4.93 -12.69
CA VAL A 36 -9.32 5.19 -12.62
C VAL A 36 -9.57 6.54 -11.96
N PHE A 37 -8.94 6.84 -10.82
CA PHE A 37 -9.07 8.15 -10.18
C PHE A 37 -8.63 9.30 -11.11
N ALA A 38 -7.49 9.16 -11.77
CA ALA A 38 -6.99 10.19 -12.70
C ALA A 38 -7.92 10.39 -13.91
N VAL A 39 -8.42 9.31 -14.51
CA VAL A 39 -9.30 9.36 -15.68
C VAL A 39 -10.66 9.97 -15.33
N VAL A 40 -11.21 9.64 -14.16
CA VAL A 40 -12.50 10.20 -13.70
C VAL A 40 -12.38 11.70 -13.42
N GLN A 41 -11.18 12.23 -13.15
CA GLN A 41 -10.98 13.68 -12.98
C GLN A 41 -10.92 14.45 -14.30
N LEU A 42 -10.68 13.79 -15.45
CA LEU A 42 -10.52 14.47 -16.74
C LEU A 42 -11.75 15.30 -17.16
N PRO A 43 -13.00 14.81 -17.03
CA PRO A 43 -14.18 15.61 -17.34
C PRO A 43 -14.27 16.89 -16.50
N HIS A 44 -13.92 16.85 -15.21
CA HIS A 44 -13.90 18.03 -14.34
C HIS A 44 -12.86 19.04 -14.81
N LEU A 45 -11.65 18.56 -15.15
CA LEU A 45 -10.58 19.42 -15.69
C LEU A 45 -11.01 20.13 -16.97
N VAL A 46 -11.68 19.41 -17.88
CA VAL A 46 -12.18 19.98 -19.14
C VAL A 46 -13.27 21.01 -18.85
N ALA A 47 -14.25 20.68 -18.00
CA ALA A 47 -15.33 21.59 -17.63
C ALA A 47 -14.80 22.90 -17.01
N ASP A 48 -13.94 22.81 -15.99
CA ASP A 48 -13.38 23.98 -15.30
C ASP A 48 -12.55 24.88 -16.24
N SER A 49 -11.84 24.26 -17.20
CA SER A 49 -11.05 24.99 -18.20
C SER A 49 -11.91 25.70 -19.24
N MET A 50 -13.06 25.12 -19.62
CA MET A 50 -14.01 25.71 -20.57
C MET A 50 -14.84 26.82 -19.93
N GLU A 51 -15.18 26.68 -18.65
CA GLU A 51 -15.96 27.66 -17.90
C GLU A 51 -15.13 28.89 -17.47
N GLY A 52 -13.80 28.86 -17.69
CA GLY A 52 -12.91 29.97 -17.36
C GLY A 52 -12.74 30.17 -15.86
N MET A 53 -12.79 29.08 -15.08
CA MET A 53 -12.57 29.15 -13.64
C MET A 53 -11.19 29.73 -13.31
N GLY A 54 -11.10 30.45 -12.19
CA GLY A 54 -9.83 31.04 -11.74
C GLY A 54 -8.74 29.98 -11.54
N LEU A 55 -7.48 30.36 -11.76
CA LEU A 55 -6.32 29.45 -11.71
C LEU A 55 -6.27 28.59 -10.43
N VAL A 56 -6.63 29.17 -9.27
CA VAL A 56 -6.64 28.45 -7.99
C VAL A 56 -7.66 27.31 -8.01
N ALA A 57 -8.88 27.55 -8.50
CA ALA A 57 -9.93 26.54 -8.58
C ALA A 57 -9.52 25.39 -9.51
N LEU A 58 -8.95 25.71 -10.67
CA LEU A 58 -8.44 24.70 -11.61
C LEU A 58 -7.31 23.85 -10.99
N LEU A 59 -6.38 24.51 -10.27
CA LEU A 59 -5.27 23.83 -9.62
C LEU A 59 -5.75 22.89 -8.51
N THR A 60 -6.66 23.34 -7.65
CA THR A 60 -7.11 22.57 -6.49
C THR A 60 -8.19 21.55 -6.81
N GLY A 61 -9.11 21.89 -7.72
CA GLY A 61 -10.28 21.06 -8.06
C GLY A 61 -10.02 20.03 -9.15
N ALA A 62 -9.06 20.26 -10.05
CA ALA A 62 -8.85 19.37 -11.19
C ALA A 62 -7.42 18.86 -11.33
N ILE A 63 -6.43 19.76 -11.33
CA ILE A 63 -5.03 19.38 -11.59
C ILE A 63 -4.46 18.57 -10.43
N LEU A 64 -4.64 19.04 -9.19
CA LEU A 64 -4.11 18.36 -8.03
C LEU A 64 -4.67 16.92 -7.88
N PRO A 65 -6.00 16.68 -7.89
CA PRO A 65 -6.53 15.33 -7.78
C PRO A 65 -6.10 14.40 -8.91
N LEU A 66 -5.99 14.91 -10.14
CA LEU A 66 -5.45 14.16 -11.27
C LEU A 66 -4.02 13.71 -11.00
N LEU A 67 -3.15 14.62 -10.55
CA LEU A 67 -1.77 14.29 -10.20
C LEU A 67 -1.71 13.27 -9.05
N LEU A 68 -2.59 13.37 -8.06
CA LEU A 68 -2.68 12.40 -6.97
C LEU A 68 -3.06 11.00 -7.49
N GLY A 69 -4.01 10.89 -8.40
CA GLY A 69 -4.34 9.63 -9.08
C GLY A 69 -3.14 9.05 -9.85
N LEU A 70 -2.40 9.89 -10.57
CA LEU A 70 -1.17 9.48 -11.26
C LEU A 70 -0.04 9.06 -10.30
N VAL A 71 0.09 9.72 -9.14
CA VAL A 71 1.04 9.32 -8.09
C VAL A 71 0.72 7.92 -7.58
N ILE A 72 -0.56 7.62 -7.30
CA ILE A 72 -0.98 6.26 -6.93
C ILE A 72 -0.65 5.27 -8.06
N ALA A 73 -0.95 5.65 -9.30
CA ALA A 73 -0.70 4.78 -10.46
C ALA A 73 0.78 4.44 -10.63
N GLY A 74 1.63 5.48 -10.55
CA GLY A 74 3.08 5.40 -10.62
C GLY A 74 3.68 4.64 -9.44
N PHE A 75 3.10 4.77 -8.25
CA PHE A 75 3.50 3.99 -7.07
C PHE A 75 3.23 2.50 -7.28
N GLY A 76 2.05 2.12 -7.79
CA GLY A 76 1.76 0.75 -8.19
C GLY A 76 2.74 0.21 -9.23
N TYR A 77 3.15 1.04 -10.20
CA TYR A 77 4.14 0.65 -11.20
C TYR A 77 5.55 0.50 -10.62
N GLY A 78 5.97 1.42 -9.74
CA GLY A 78 7.25 1.33 -9.02
C GLY A 78 7.32 0.08 -8.14
N LEU A 79 6.21 -0.26 -7.48
CA LEU A 79 6.02 -1.50 -6.74
C LEU A 79 6.12 -2.75 -7.62
N TRP A 80 5.65 -2.69 -8.86
CA TRP A 80 5.83 -3.79 -9.80
C TRP A 80 7.29 -4.01 -10.15
N ARG A 81 8.12 -2.96 -10.22
CA ARG A 81 9.57 -3.08 -10.46
C ARG A 81 10.40 -3.45 -9.23
N SER A 82 9.93 -3.16 -8.01
CA SER A 82 10.72 -3.38 -6.80
C SER A 82 10.72 -4.82 -6.30
N ASP A 83 11.82 -5.28 -5.69
CA ASP A 83 11.95 -6.64 -5.13
C ASP A 83 11.21 -6.84 -3.79
N LEU A 84 10.08 -6.16 -3.62
CA LEU A 84 9.24 -6.32 -2.44
C LEU A 84 8.47 -7.64 -2.52
N PRO A 85 8.60 -8.54 -1.52
CA PRO A 85 7.73 -9.71 -1.36
C PRO A 85 6.23 -9.38 -1.46
N ALA A 86 5.48 -10.27 -2.11
CA ALA A 86 4.04 -10.09 -2.33
C ALA A 86 3.22 -9.91 -1.03
N ALA A 87 3.71 -10.44 0.09
CA ALA A 87 3.10 -10.25 1.40
C ALA A 87 3.05 -8.77 1.84
N GLN A 88 4.05 -7.98 1.48
CA GLN A 88 4.10 -6.55 1.79
C GLN A 88 3.23 -5.74 0.85
N LEU A 89 3.26 -6.07 -0.44
CA LEU A 89 2.34 -5.51 -1.44
C LEU A 89 0.88 -5.69 -1.03
N ARG A 90 0.52 -6.88 -0.54
CA ARG A 90 -0.82 -7.16 0.00
C ARG A 90 -1.18 -6.23 1.17
N ARG A 91 -0.25 -5.99 2.09
CA ARG A 91 -0.46 -5.14 3.26
C ARG A 91 -0.67 -3.67 2.87
N VAL A 92 0.11 -3.17 1.92
CA VAL A 92 -0.10 -1.84 1.32
C VAL A 92 -1.49 -1.73 0.71
N ASN A 93 -1.92 -2.74 -0.05
CA ASN A 93 -3.27 -2.77 -0.64
C ASN A 93 -4.39 -2.78 0.42
N ILE A 94 -4.22 -3.53 1.52
CA ILE A 94 -5.19 -3.55 2.62
C ILE A 94 -5.33 -2.16 3.23
N TRP A 95 -4.21 -1.50 3.53
CA TRP A 95 -4.23 -0.14 4.09
C TRP A 95 -4.76 0.90 3.10
N PHE A 96 -4.46 0.76 1.81
CA PHE A 96 -5.06 1.57 0.73
C PHE A 96 -6.59 1.44 0.72
N LEU A 97 -7.13 0.22 0.79
CA LEU A 97 -8.57 -0.02 0.84
C LEU A 97 -9.21 0.52 2.13
N PHE A 98 -8.53 0.41 3.28
CA PHE A 98 -9.00 1.04 4.52
C PHE A 98 -9.01 2.56 4.42
N GLY A 99 -7.99 3.15 3.79
CA GLY A 99 -7.92 4.59 3.56
C GLY A 99 -9.06 5.10 2.68
N ILE A 100 -9.30 4.42 1.55
CA ILE A 100 -10.45 4.70 0.67
C ILE A 100 -11.77 4.53 1.42
N GLY A 101 -11.99 3.38 2.06
CA GLY A 101 -13.23 3.08 2.75
C GLY A 101 -13.50 4.04 3.90
N GLY A 102 -12.47 4.38 4.68
CA GLY A 102 -12.57 5.34 5.78
C GLY A 102 -12.94 6.73 5.28
N MET A 103 -12.25 7.22 4.25
CA MET A 103 -12.57 8.54 3.69
C MET A 103 -13.91 8.57 2.95
N ALA A 104 -14.33 7.47 2.33
CA ALA A 104 -15.66 7.36 1.74
C ALA A 104 -16.78 7.51 2.79
N VAL A 105 -16.59 6.91 3.97
CA VAL A 105 -17.54 7.05 5.08
C VAL A 105 -17.55 8.49 5.60
N VAL A 106 -16.37 9.09 5.81
CA VAL A 106 -16.24 10.47 6.30
C VAL A 106 -16.85 11.46 5.31
N SER A 107 -16.45 11.42 4.04
CA SER A 107 -16.97 12.34 3.02
C SER A 107 -18.46 12.13 2.78
N GLY A 108 -18.94 10.89 2.77
CA GLY A 108 -20.37 10.59 2.67
C GLY A 108 -21.17 11.19 3.83
N ALA A 109 -20.68 11.07 5.07
CA ALA A 109 -21.32 11.68 6.23
C ALA A 109 -21.35 13.21 6.15
N LEU A 110 -20.25 13.83 5.72
CA LEU A 110 -20.17 15.29 5.53
C LEU A 110 -21.14 15.78 4.45
N ILE A 111 -21.18 15.10 3.30
CA ILE A 111 -22.11 15.44 2.21
C ILE A 111 -23.56 15.34 2.69
N ILE A 112 -23.93 14.27 3.40
CA ILE A 112 -25.28 14.10 3.95
C ILE A 112 -25.61 15.23 4.92
N TYR A 113 -24.68 15.56 5.83
CA TYR A 113 -24.85 16.64 6.79
C TYR A 113 -25.13 17.99 6.11
N GLU A 114 -24.29 18.39 5.15
CA GLU A 114 -24.43 19.63 4.39
C GLU A 114 -25.76 19.70 3.62
N LEU A 115 -26.17 18.59 3.01
CA LEU A 115 -27.45 18.52 2.31
C LEU A 115 -28.65 18.68 3.26
N LEU A 116 -28.56 18.17 4.49
CA LEU A 116 -29.59 18.34 5.52
C LEU A 116 -29.63 19.78 6.06
N GLU A 117 -28.51 20.47 6.09
CA GLU A 117 -28.43 21.90 6.43
C GLU A 117 -28.88 22.83 5.29
N GLY A 118 -29.21 22.26 4.13
CA GLY A 118 -29.71 23.01 2.97
C GLY A 118 -28.61 23.61 2.10
N ALA A 119 -27.36 23.17 2.27
CA ALA A 119 -26.26 23.58 1.41
C ALA A 119 -26.48 23.11 -0.03
N ARG A 120 -26.11 23.96 -1.00
CA ARG A 120 -26.04 23.60 -2.42
C ARG A 120 -24.61 23.27 -2.77
N LEU A 121 -24.27 21.99 -2.65
CA LEU A 121 -22.98 21.48 -3.10
C LEU A 121 -23.02 21.28 -4.63
N SER A 122 -22.16 22.00 -5.34
CA SER A 122 -21.84 21.65 -6.73
C SER A 122 -20.81 20.53 -6.74
N HIS A 123 -20.82 19.67 -7.77
CA HIS A 123 -19.73 18.72 -8.02
C HIS A 123 -19.47 17.72 -6.86
N ILE A 124 -20.54 17.26 -6.20
CA ILE A 124 -20.49 16.35 -5.04
C ILE A 124 -19.63 15.11 -5.34
N GLU A 125 -19.74 14.57 -6.55
CA GLU A 125 -19.01 13.41 -7.02
C GLU A 125 -17.49 13.63 -7.01
N TYR A 126 -17.01 14.82 -7.36
CA TYR A 126 -15.59 15.15 -7.39
C TYR A 126 -15.07 15.43 -5.99
N LEU A 127 -15.84 16.13 -5.15
CA LEU A 127 -15.51 16.27 -3.74
C LEU A 127 -15.35 14.90 -3.06
N PHE A 128 -16.31 14.00 -3.29
CA PHE A 128 -16.24 12.62 -2.77
C PHE A 128 -15.00 11.89 -3.27
N LEU A 129 -14.70 11.99 -4.57
CA LEU A 129 -13.55 11.35 -5.20
C LEU A 129 -12.22 11.88 -4.66
N ASP A 130 -12.11 13.18 -4.38
CA ASP A 130 -10.93 13.82 -3.81
C ASP A 130 -10.63 13.26 -2.40
N PHE A 131 -11.65 13.16 -1.55
CA PHE A 131 -11.52 12.55 -0.23
C PHE A 131 -11.08 11.09 -0.32
N VAL A 132 -11.71 10.31 -1.21
CA VAL A 132 -11.36 8.90 -1.42
C VAL A 132 -9.92 8.75 -1.92
N THR A 133 -9.48 9.60 -2.84
CA THR A 133 -8.11 9.63 -3.37
C THR A 133 -7.11 9.98 -2.27
N ALA A 134 -7.39 11.01 -1.48
CA ALA A 134 -6.56 11.40 -0.33
C ALA A 134 -6.46 10.26 0.70
N GLY A 135 -7.58 9.60 1.01
CA GLY A 135 -7.63 8.41 1.85
C GLY A 135 -6.77 7.27 1.31
N GLY A 136 -6.85 7.01 0.00
CA GLY A 136 -5.99 6.04 -0.68
C GLY A 136 -4.50 6.34 -0.49
N ILE A 137 -4.08 7.60 -0.68
CA ILE A 137 -2.68 8.01 -0.46
C ILE A 137 -2.25 7.82 0.98
N ALA A 138 -3.05 8.28 1.94
CA ALA A 138 -2.76 8.08 3.36
C ALA A 138 -2.63 6.57 3.69
N GLY A 139 -3.53 5.75 3.16
CA GLY A 139 -3.48 4.29 3.30
C GLY A 139 -2.21 3.67 2.70
N ILE A 140 -1.77 4.12 1.52
CA ILE A 140 -0.51 3.68 0.91
C ILE A 140 0.68 4.01 1.81
N LEU A 141 0.76 5.24 2.33
CA LEU A 141 1.84 5.68 3.19
C LEU A 141 1.91 4.86 4.49
N VAL A 142 0.77 4.67 5.15
CA VAL A 142 0.66 3.84 6.36
C VAL A 142 1.05 2.40 6.06
N GLY A 143 0.54 1.83 4.97
CA GLY A 143 0.83 0.45 4.59
C GLY A 143 2.28 0.22 4.21
N TRP A 144 2.93 1.21 3.57
CA TRP A 144 4.35 1.18 3.26
C TRP A 144 5.19 1.21 4.55
N TYR A 145 4.86 2.12 5.47
CA TYR A 145 5.54 2.23 6.75
C TYR A 145 5.40 0.95 7.60
N ASP A 146 4.19 0.40 7.72
CA ASP A 146 3.92 -0.86 8.43
C ASP A 146 4.66 -2.05 7.80
N ALA A 147 4.67 -2.13 6.46
CA ALA A 147 5.44 -3.16 5.75
C ALA A 147 6.95 -3.06 6.00
N ASN A 148 7.50 -1.84 6.06
CA ASN A 148 8.91 -1.61 6.32
C ASN A 148 9.27 -1.88 7.79
N ASN A 149 8.45 -1.43 8.73
CA ASN A 149 8.66 -1.63 10.17
C ASN A 149 8.80 -3.13 10.51
N GLN A 150 7.95 -3.98 9.94
CA GLN A 150 8.01 -5.42 10.18
C GLN A 150 9.27 -6.09 9.63
N ARG A 151 9.90 -5.56 8.58
CA ARG A 151 11.20 -6.07 8.11
C ARG A 151 12.26 -5.85 9.17
N HIS A 152 12.29 -4.65 9.75
CA HIS A 152 13.24 -4.29 10.79
C HIS A 152 13.00 -5.13 12.06
N THR A 153 11.75 -5.31 12.48
CA THR A 153 11.44 -6.14 13.66
C THR A 153 11.88 -7.60 13.47
N LYS A 154 11.69 -8.18 12.29
CA LYS A 154 12.12 -9.56 12.00
C LYS A 154 13.64 -9.72 12.03
N GLN A 155 14.38 -8.74 11.51
CA GLN A 155 15.84 -8.76 11.55
C GLN A 155 16.36 -8.67 13.00
N LEU A 156 15.73 -7.83 13.83
CA LEU A 156 16.07 -7.72 15.25
C LEU A 156 15.81 -9.02 16.00
N GLN A 157 14.69 -9.70 15.75
CA GLN A 157 14.37 -10.98 16.38
C GLN A 157 15.37 -12.08 16.02
N ILE A 158 15.77 -12.16 14.74
CA ILE A 158 16.77 -13.13 14.28
C ILE A 158 18.12 -12.87 14.98
N PHE A 159 18.52 -11.59 15.09
CA PHE A 159 19.76 -11.23 15.76
C PHE A 159 19.70 -11.54 17.27
N GLN A 160 18.60 -11.22 17.94
CA GLN A 160 18.39 -11.54 19.35
C GLN A 160 18.45 -13.05 19.60
N GLN A 161 17.78 -13.87 18.77
CA GLN A 161 17.85 -15.33 18.89
C GLN A 161 19.27 -15.86 18.69
N ALA A 162 20.02 -15.30 17.73
CA ALA A 162 21.42 -15.68 17.51
C ALA A 162 22.31 -15.33 18.72
N VAL A 163 22.10 -14.16 19.33
CA VAL A 163 22.83 -13.72 20.53
C VAL A 163 22.45 -14.56 21.76
N GLU A 164 21.16 -14.82 21.99
CA GLU A 164 20.71 -15.68 23.08
C GLU A 164 21.27 -17.10 22.96
N HIS A 165 21.18 -17.72 21.78
CA HIS A 165 21.76 -19.06 21.55
C HIS A 165 23.28 -19.08 21.68
N GLY A 166 23.98 -18.06 21.16
CA GLY A 166 25.44 -17.95 21.32
C GLY A 166 25.86 -17.80 22.78
N GLY A 167 25.14 -16.98 23.55
CA GLY A 167 25.36 -16.80 24.98
C GLY A 167 25.14 -18.09 25.77
N HIS A 168 24.02 -18.79 25.55
CA HIS A 168 23.74 -20.07 26.19
C HIS A 168 24.80 -21.13 25.90
N CYS A 169 25.32 -21.20 24.66
CA CYS A 169 26.39 -22.11 24.30
C CYS A 169 27.70 -21.80 25.04
N PHE A 170 28.05 -20.51 25.15
CA PHE A 170 29.25 -20.07 25.86
C PHE A 170 29.19 -20.39 27.36
N TYR A 171 28.05 -20.09 28.02
CA TYR A 171 27.84 -20.42 29.44
C TYR A 171 27.97 -21.93 29.70
N LEU A 172 27.38 -22.78 28.85
CA LEU A 172 27.47 -24.23 28.99
C LEU A 172 28.91 -24.75 28.80
N THR A 173 29.67 -24.19 27.86
CA THR A 173 31.08 -24.58 27.67
C THR A 173 31.97 -24.18 28.86
N SER A 174 31.82 -22.96 29.40
CA SER A 174 32.58 -22.53 30.57
C SER A 174 32.22 -23.34 31.83
N LEU A 175 30.93 -23.65 32.03
CA LEU A 175 30.47 -24.47 33.15
C LEU A 175 31.03 -25.89 33.09
N MET A 176 31.02 -26.52 31.91
CA MET A 176 31.60 -27.86 31.74
C MET A 176 33.11 -27.87 31.98
N ALA A 177 33.84 -26.86 31.50
CA ALA A 177 35.27 -26.73 31.75
C ALA A 177 35.60 -26.57 33.25
N LEU A 178 34.75 -25.87 34.00
CA LEU A 178 34.88 -25.71 35.45
C LEU A 178 34.55 -26.97 36.25
N LEU A 179 33.67 -27.84 35.75
CA LEU A 179 33.29 -29.08 36.42
C LEU A 179 34.27 -30.23 36.13
N SER A 180 35.14 -30.09 35.12
CA SER A 180 36.14 -31.11 34.76
C SER A 180 37.49 -30.94 35.46
N THR A 181 37.66 -29.89 36.27
CA THR A 181 38.86 -29.59 37.07
C THR A 181 38.61 -29.90 38.54
#